data_AF-A0A851STQ6-F1
#
_entry.id   AF-A0A851STQ6-F1
#
_cell.length_a   1.000
_cell.length_b   1.000
_cell.length_c   1.000
_cell.angle_alpha   90.00
_cell.angle_beta   90.00
_cell.angle_gamma   90.00
#
_symmetry.space_group_name_H-M   'P 1'
#
loop_
_entity.id
_entity.type
_entity.pdbx_description
1 polymer ?
#
loop_
_entity_poly.entity_id
_entity_poly.type
_entity_poly.pdbx_seq_one_letter_code
_entity_poly.pdbx_strand_id
1 'polypeptide(L)'
;YRGDGSVPASPAAVWECIKPVAGGLRAEWDKNVKDFEVVEVITENISICRTTTPSAFAKIISPREFVDMVVTKQYEDGTMLSAATHVEHELCPPQANFIRGFNYPCGCFCIPVPGESNKTQVLTFFQTDLGGYLPQTVVESFFPDNIAGFYSNLKKAVKTLKL
;
A
#
# COMPACT_ATOMS: atom_id res chain seq x y z
N TYR A 1 -5.26 10.44 -5.20
CA TYR A 1 -4.00 10.64 -5.96
C TYR A 1 -3.69 9.41 -6.80
N ARG A 2 -3.16 9.59 -8.01
CA ARG A 2 -2.72 8.50 -8.90
C ARG A 2 -1.21 8.57 -9.10
N GLY A 3 -0.55 7.44 -8.96
CA GLY A 3 0.83 7.22 -9.36
C GLY A 3 0.89 6.38 -10.63
N ASP A 4 1.90 6.63 -11.46
CA ASP A 4 2.21 5.86 -12.65
C ASP A 4 3.73 5.77 -12.80
N GLY A 5 4.27 4.56 -12.84
CA GLY A 5 5.71 4.40 -12.92
C GLY A 5 6.14 3.01 -13.37
N SER A 6 7.20 2.98 -14.17
CA SER A 6 7.84 1.74 -14.58
C SER A 6 8.88 1.28 -13.56
N VAL A 7 8.86 0.00 -13.21
CA VAL A 7 9.80 -0.68 -12.31
C VAL A 7 10.60 -1.72 -13.12
N PRO A 8 11.95 -1.71 -13.05
CA PRO A 8 12.80 -2.61 -13.84
C PRO A 8 12.94 -3.99 -13.18
N ALA A 9 11.81 -4.69 -13.03
CA ALA A 9 11.72 -6.06 -12.55
C ALA A 9 10.48 -6.75 -13.15
N SER A 10 10.44 -8.08 -13.11
CA SER A 10 9.30 -8.86 -13.59
C SER A 10 8.04 -8.60 -12.75
N PRO A 11 6.83 -8.78 -13.31
CA PRO A 11 5.59 -8.57 -12.56
C PRO A 11 5.53 -9.37 -11.27
N ALA A 12 6.00 -10.63 -11.29
CA ALA A 12 6.04 -11.49 -10.11
C ALA A 12 6.95 -10.90 -9.01
N ALA A 13 8.17 -10.48 -9.35
CA ALA A 13 9.09 -9.86 -8.39
C ALA A 13 8.50 -8.56 -7.79
N VAL A 14 7.89 -7.72 -8.64
CA VAL A 14 7.23 -6.49 -8.15
C VAL A 14 6.04 -6.82 -7.25
N TRP A 15 5.26 -7.85 -7.59
CA TRP A 15 4.12 -8.28 -6.80
C TRP A 15 4.52 -8.83 -5.43
N GLU A 16 5.61 -9.59 -5.32
CA GLU A 16 6.14 -10.05 -4.03
C GLU A 16 6.44 -8.89 -3.07
N CYS A 17 6.89 -7.74 -3.60
CA CYS A 17 7.09 -6.54 -2.78
C CYS A 17 5.78 -5.86 -2.34
N ILE A 18 4.70 -6.00 -3.12
CA ILE A 18 3.45 -5.23 -2.96
C ILE A 18 2.35 -6.02 -2.24
N LYS A 19 2.30 -7.34 -2.45
CA LYS A 19 1.16 -8.18 -2.07
C LYS A 19 0.80 -8.05 -0.58
N PRO A 20 -0.49 -7.97 -0.24
CA PRO A 20 -0.97 -7.69 1.10
C PRO A 20 -0.95 -8.94 2.00
N VAL A 21 0.24 -9.39 2.42
CA VAL A 21 0.39 -10.57 3.28
C VAL A 21 1.08 -10.21 4.60
N ALA A 22 0.62 -10.81 5.69
CA ALA A 22 1.26 -10.67 7.01
C ALA A 22 2.70 -11.19 6.95
N GLY A 23 3.64 -10.43 7.54
CA GLY A 23 5.07 -10.75 7.46
C GLY A 23 5.67 -10.68 6.05
N GLY A 24 4.95 -10.07 5.10
CA GLY A 24 5.45 -9.82 3.75
C GLY A 24 6.47 -8.69 3.67
N LEU A 25 6.97 -8.44 2.47
CA LEU A 25 8.05 -7.49 2.25
C LEU A 25 7.64 -6.03 2.38
N ARG A 26 6.33 -5.72 2.41
CA ARG A 26 5.85 -4.34 2.28
C ARG A 26 6.40 -3.41 3.36
N ALA A 27 6.43 -3.86 4.62
CA ALA A 27 6.97 -3.09 5.75
C ALA A 27 8.50 -2.94 5.72
N GLU A 28 9.21 -3.76 4.94
CA GLU A 28 10.68 -3.70 4.86
C GLU A 28 11.18 -2.55 4.00
N TRP A 29 10.39 -2.13 3.01
CA TRP A 29 10.81 -1.12 2.03
C TRP A 29 9.90 0.11 1.94
N ASP A 30 8.61 -0.02 2.25
CA ASP A 30 7.70 1.12 2.22
C ASP A 30 7.79 1.90 3.54
N LYS A 31 8.47 3.04 3.50
CA LYS A 31 8.66 3.91 4.67
C LYS A 31 7.35 4.41 5.29
N ASN A 32 6.22 4.31 4.59
CA ASN A 32 4.92 4.70 5.12
C ASN A 32 4.17 3.53 5.76
N VAL A 33 4.72 2.32 5.71
CA VAL A 33 4.17 1.12 6.37
C VAL A 33 5.11 0.73 7.50
N LYS A 34 4.61 0.79 8.73
CA LYS A 34 5.34 0.31 9.91
C LYS A 34 5.04 -1.17 10.14
N ASP A 35 3.77 -1.55 10.04
CA ASP A 35 3.32 -2.92 10.25
C ASP A 35 2.12 -3.24 9.35
N PHE A 36 1.97 -4.52 9.01
CA PHE A 36 0.90 -5.06 8.20
C PHE A 36 0.42 -6.38 8.78
N GLU A 37 -0.82 -6.39 9.27
CA GLU A 37 -1.45 -7.53 9.93
C GLU A 37 -2.66 -7.99 9.11
N VAL A 38 -2.86 -9.31 9.01
CA VAL A 38 -4.11 -9.88 8.51
C VAL A 38 -5.00 -10.15 9.71
N VAL A 39 -6.08 -9.39 9.84
CA VAL A 39 -7.05 -9.48 10.96
C VAL A 39 -7.97 -10.67 10.77
N GLU A 40 -8.50 -10.83 9.56
CA GLU A 40 -9.40 -11.93 9.19
C GLU A 40 -9.21 -12.32 7.72
N VAL A 41 -9.19 -13.62 7.44
CA VAL A 41 -9.23 -14.14 6.07
C VAL A 41 -10.67 -14.50 5.73
N ILE A 42 -11.28 -13.79 4.78
CA ILE A 42 -12.65 -14.04 4.33
C ILE A 42 -12.66 -15.13 3.26
N THR A 43 -11.75 -15.03 2.29
CA THR A 43 -11.48 -16.03 1.25
C THR A 43 -9.99 -16.04 0.92
N GLU A 44 -9.54 -16.92 0.01
CA GLU A 44 -8.16 -16.92 -0.49
C GLU A 44 -7.70 -15.56 -1.02
N ASN A 45 -8.61 -14.79 -1.61
CA ASN A 45 -8.31 -13.51 -2.29
C ASN A 45 -8.91 -12.29 -1.59
N ILE A 46 -9.57 -12.47 -0.44
CA ILE A 46 -10.23 -11.38 0.28
C ILE A 46 -9.89 -11.51 1.76
N SER A 47 -9.34 -10.45 2.35
CA SER A 47 -8.98 -10.40 3.76
C SER A 47 -9.25 -9.03 4.35
N ILE A 48 -9.51 -9.00 5.65
CA ILE A 48 -9.49 -7.77 6.44
C ILE A 48 -8.08 -7.60 6.96
N CYS A 49 -7.44 -6.48 6.62
CA CYS A 49 -6.06 -6.20 6.99
C CYS A 49 -5.97 -4.90 7.77
N ARG A 50 -5.03 -4.86 8.70
CA ARG A 50 -4.66 -3.67 9.44
C ARG A 50 -3.28 -3.21 8.99
N THR A 51 -3.18 -1.95 8.58
CA THR A 51 -1.91 -1.30 8.27
C THR A 51 -1.64 -0.21 9.29
N THR A 52 -0.47 -0.20 9.91
CA THR A 52 -0.04 0.92 10.75
C THR A 52 1.06 1.71 10.06
N THR A 53 1.07 3.03 10.28
CA THR A 53 2.04 3.94 9.67
C THR A 53 2.86 4.64 10.76
N PRO A 54 4.14 4.95 10.50
CA PRO A 54 4.93 5.76 11.42
C PRO A 54 4.47 7.23 11.38
N SER A 55 5.03 8.05 12.26
CA SER A 55 4.89 9.50 12.10
C SER A 55 5.53 9.97 10.80
N ALA A 56 4.91 10.94 10.15
CA ALA A 56 5.35 11.51 8.88
C ALA A 56 5.46 13.04 8.95
N PHE A 57 6.03 13.62 7.90
CA PHE A 57 6.12 15.08 7.71
C PHE A 57 6.69 15.80 8.93
N ALA A 58 7.93 15.43 9.32
CA ALA A 58 8.60 15.96 10.51
C ALA A 58 7.77 15.85 11.82
N LYS A 59 7.03 14.74 11.97
CA LYS A 59 6.14 14.43 13.12
C LYS A 59 4.88 15.31 13.24
N ILE A 60 4.60 16.15 12.24
CA ILE A 60 3.33 16.88 12.15
C ILE A 60 2.17 15.88 11.99
N ILE A 61 2.42 14.80 11.25
CA ILE A 61 1.48 13.69 11.09
C ILE A 61 1.91 12.60 12.10
N SER A 62 1.17 12.47 13.21
CA SER A 62 1.23 11.33 14.14
C SER A 62 1.02 9.94 13.48
N PRO A 63 1.26 8.82 14.17
CA PRO A 63 0.98 7.49 13.62
C PRO A 63 -0.51 7.29 13.26
N ARG A 64 -0.78 6.60 12.15
CA ARG A 64 -2.15 6.19 11.75
C ARG A 64 -2.28 4.68 11.77
N GLU A 65 -3.52 4.22 11.92
CA GLU A 65 -3.93 2.87 11.57
C GLU A 65 -5.04 2.91 10.52
N PHE A 66 -5.04 1.92 9.63
CA PHE A 66 -6.05 1.70 8.60
C PHE A 66 -6.54 0.27 8.72
N VAL A 67 -7.86 0.07 8.65
CA VAL A 67 -8.50 -1.25 8.63
C VAL A 67 -9.27 -1.36 7.35
N ASP A 68 -8.79 -2.22 6.46
CA ASP A 68 -9.26 -2.29 5.09
C ASP A 68 -9.66 -3.72 4.73
N MET A 69 -10.77 -3.85 4.00
CA MET A 69 -11.03 -5.04 3.21
C MET A 69 -10.17 -4.96 1.96
N VAL A 70 -9.29 -5.95 1.81
CA VAL A 70 -8.32 -6.04 0.72
C VAL A 70 -8.70 -7.20 -0.19
N VAL A 71 -8.66 -6.96 -1.50
CA VAL A 71 -8.93 -7.95 -2.54
C VAL A 71 -7.70 -8.07 -3.43
N THR A 72 -7.24 -9.30 -3.64
CA THR A 72 -6.22 -9.62 -4.64
C THR A 72 -6.83 -10.27 -5.87
N LYS A 73 -6.30 -9.97 -7.05
CA LYS A 73 -6.75 -10.59 -8.30
C LYS A 73 -5.62 -10.67 -9.31
N GLN A 74 -5.54 -11.77 -10.04
CA GLN A 74 -4.73 -11.88 -11.25
C GLN A 74 -5.65 -11.94 -12.47
N TYR A 75 -5.33 -11.16 -13.49
CA TYR A 75 -6.05 -11.08 -14.76
C TYR A 75 -5.38 -11.95 -15.82
N GLU A 76 -6.11 -12.25 -16.90
CA GLU A 76 -5.64 -13.11 -18.00
C GLU A 76 -4.40 -12.56 -18.72
N ASP A 77 -4.25 -11.24 -18.76
CA ASP A 77 -3.08 -10.55 -19.32
C ASP A 77 -1.84 -10.61 -18.40
N GLY A 78 -1.95 -11.27 -17.24
CA GLY A 78 -0.91 -11.35 -16.23
C GLY A 78 -0.87 -10.17 -15.26
N THR A 79 -1.77 -9.18 -15.41
CA THR A 79 -1.88 -8.06 -14.46
C THR A 79 -2.27 -8.60 -13.07
N MET A 80 -1.55 -8.14 -12.04
CA MET A 80 -1.88 -8.43 -10.64
C MET A 80 -2.39 -7.17 -9.95
N LEU A 81 -3.47 -7.30 -9.20
CA LEU A 81 -4.17 -6.23 -8.50
C LEU A 81 -4.22 -6.53 -7.01
N SER A 82 -3.91 -5.51 -6.21
CA SER A 82 -4.37 -5.38 -4.83
C SER A 82 -5.29 -4.17 -4.76
N ALA A 83 -6.56 -4.36 -4.46
CA ALA A 83 -7.53 -3.29 -4.22
C ALA A 83 -7.94 -3.28 -2.75
N ALA A 84 -8.24 -2.11 -2.19
CA ALA A 84 -8.64 -2.00 -0.80
C ALA A 84 -9.67 -0.88 -0.58
N THR A 85 -10.50 -1.03 0.45
CA THR A 85 -11.36 0.02 0.99
C THR A 85 -11.56 -0.21 2.48
N HIS A 86 -11.75 0.86 3.24
CA HIS A 86 -11.92 0.80 4.69
C HIS A 86 -13.18 0.01 5.07
N VAL A 87 -13.10 -0.59 6.25
CA VAL A 87 -14.19 -1.33 6.86
C VAL A 87 -14.09 -1.22 8.37
N GLU A 88 -15.23 -1.23 9.06
CA GLU A 88 -15.25 -1.41 10.51
C GLU A 88 -15.19 -2.90 10.84
N HIS A 89 -14.40 -3.28 11.84
CA HIS A 89 -14.23 -4.68 12.22
C HIS A 89 -14.14 -4.82 13.73
N GLU A 90 -14.97 -5.69 14.31
CA GLU A 90 -15.08 -5.86 15.78
C GLU A 90 -13.76 -6.32 16.41
N LEU A 91 -12.98 -7.15 15.71
CA LEU A 91 -11.67 -7.62 16.17
C LEU A 91 -10.57 -6.54 16.09
N CYS A 92 -10.83 -5.40 15.45
CA CYS A 92 -9.85 -4.33 15.29
C CYS A 92 -10.46 -2.94 15.60
N PRO A 93 -10.91 -2.70 16.84
CA PRO A 93 -11.43 -1.40 17.26
C PRO A 93 -10.32 -0.33 17.25
N PRO A 94 -10.68 0.97 17.24
CA PRO A 94 -9.71 2.05 17.30
C PRO A 94 -8.74 1.93 18.47
N GLN A 95 -7.44 2.02 18.21
CA GLN A 95 -6.40 1.93 19.24
C GLN A 95 -5.90 3.32 19.67
N ALA A 96 -5.77 3.56 20.97
CA ALA A 96 -5.43 4.88 21.55
C ALA A 96 -4.12 5.51 21.03
N ASN A 97 -3.16 4.69 20.58
CA ASN A 97 -1.86 5.16 20.09
C ASN A 97 -1.87 5.61 18.62
N PHE A 98 -3.01 5.45 17.93
CA PHE A 98 -3.15 5.72 16.51
C PHE A 98 -4.35 6.60 16.24
N ILE A 99 -4.24 7.46 15.22
CA ILE A 99 -5.42 8.05 14.59
C ILE A 99 -5.95 7.05 13.57
N ARG A 100 -7.24 6.69 13.66
CA ARG A 100 -7.90 5.88 12.63
C ARG A 100 -8.04 6.70 11.35
N GLY A 101 -7.33 6.28 10.31
CA GLY A 101 -7.54 6.79 8.96
C GLY A 101 -8.47 5.89 8.16
N PHE A 102 -8.95 6.39 7.03
CA PHE A 102 -9.87 5.69 6.15
C PHE A 102 -9.30 5.68 4.73
N ASN A 103 -9.06 4.49 4.19
CA ASN A 103 -8.85 4.36 2.75
C ASN A 103 -10.22 4.24 2.07
N TYR A 104 -10.52 5.13 1.14
CA TYR A 104 -11.53 4.89 0.12
C TYR A 104 -10.95 3.97 -0.97
N PRO A 105 -11.72 3.51 -1.97
CA PRO A 105 -11.23 2.60 -3.00
C PRO A 105 -9.86 2.99 -3.54
N CYS A 106 -8.87 2.16 -3.22
CA CYS A 106 -7.45 2.41 -3.45
C CYS A 106 -6.77 1.10 -3.85
N GLY A 107 -5.48 1.14 -4.20
CA GLY A 107 -4.77 -0.07 -4.54
C GLY A 107 -3.58 0.10 -5.47
N CYS A 108 -3.07 -1.03 -5.96
CA CYS A 108 -1.96 -1.13 -6.88
C CYS A 108 -2.27 -2.12 -8.00
N PHE A 109 -1.92 -1.76 -9.24
CA PHE A 109 -1.82 -2.67 -10.37
C PHE A 109 -0.36 -2.90 -10.71
N CYS A 110 0.04 -4.16 -10.89
CA CYS A 110 1.31 -4.58 -11.45
C CYS A 110 1.05 -5.15 -12.85
N ILE A 111 1.31 -4.34 -13.86
CA ILE A 111 0.93 -4.60 -15.26
C ILE A 111 2.17 -5.04 -16.04
N PRO A 112 2.17 -6.24 -16.66
CA PRO A 112 3.24 -6.68 -17.54
C PRO A 112 3.42 -5.74 -18.73
N VAL A 113 4.67 -5.47 -19.12
CA VAL A 113 4.95 -4.69 -20.33
C VAL A 113 5.19 -5.64 -21.51
N PRO A 114 4.38 -5.56 -22.59
CA PRO A 114 4.54 -6.45 -23.74
C PRO A 114 5.96 -6.42 -24.33
N GLY A 115 6.59 -7.59 -24.46
CA GLY A 115 7.94 -7.73 -24.97
C GLY A 115 9.07 -7.41 -23.98
N GLU A 116 8.77 -6.96 -22.76
CA GLU A 116 9.77 -6.60 -21.74
C GLU A 116 9.53 -7.38 -20.43
N SER A 117 9.95 -8.64 -20.37
CA SER A 117 9.70 -9.54 -19.22
C SER A 117 10.29 -9.07 -17.88
N ASN A 118 11.33 -8.24 -17.92
CA ASN A 118 11.98 -7.63 -16.74
C ASN A 118 11.53 -6.19 -16.49
N LYS A 119 10.31 -5.84 -16.91
CA LYS A 119 9.73 -4.53 -16.68
C LYS A 119 8.25 -4.64 -16.37
N THR A 120 7.84 -3.88 -15.37
CA THR A 120 6.45 -3.83 -14.91
C THR A 120 6.02 -2.38 -14.85
N GLN A 121 4.84 -2.06 -15.38
CA GLN A 121 4.17 -0.80 -15.09
C GLN A 121 3.40 -0.95 -13.77
N VAL A 122 3.63 -0.04 -12.84
CA VAL A 122 2.92 -0.01 -11.57
C VAL A 122 2.03 1.22 -11.53
N LEU A 123 0.72 1.00 -11.41
CA LEU A 123 -0.25 2.07 -11.15
C LEU A 123 -0.67 2.00 -9.68
N THR A 124 -0.63 3.13 -8.98
CA THR A 124 -1.12 3.21 -7.60
C THR A 124 -2.23 4.23 -7.48
N PHE A 125 -3.24 3.93 -6.68
CA PHE A 125 -4.33 4.84 -6.35
C PHE A 125 -4.37 4.99 -4.85
N PHE A 126 -4.05 6.18 -4.33
CA PHE A 126 -4.12 6.50 -2.91
C PHE A 126 -5.28 7.48 -2.71
N GLN A 127 -6.37 7.00 -2.11
CA GLN A 127 -7.54 7.81 -1.76
C GLN A 127 -7.75 7.70 -0.25
N THR A 128 -6.88 8.37 0.49
CA THR A 128 -6.76 8.19 1.93
C THR A 128 -7.19 9.45 2.66
N ASP A 129 -8.10 9.28 3.62
CA ASP A 129 -8.34 10.24 4.69
C ASP A 129 -7.45 9.86 5.89
N LEU A 130 -6.54 10.77 6.27
CA LEU A 130 -5.62 10.55 7.39
C LEU A 130 -6.29 10.70 8.77
N GLY A 131 -7.54 11.15 8.79
CA GLY A 131 -8.29 11.46 10.00
C GLY A 131 -7.66 12.56 10.87
N GLY A 132 -8.30 12.82 12.00
CA GLY A 132 -7.85 13.82 12.98
C GLY A 132 -7.94 15.26 12.48
N TYR A 133 -7.15 16.15 13.09
CA TYR A 133 -7.21 17.60 12.87
C TYR A 133 -5.99 18.11 12.12
N LEU A 134 -5.81 17.67 10.87
CA LEU A 134 -4.72 18.12 10.02
C LEU A 134 -5.16 19.30 9.12
N PRO A 135 -4.34 20.37 9.00
CA PRO A 135 -4.55 21.37 7.96
C PRO A 135 -4.49 20.73 6.57
N GLN A 136 -5.39 21.14 5.68
CA GLN A 136 -5.46 20.61 4.31
C GLN A 136 -4.12 20.75 3.58
N THR A 137 -3.40 21.86 3.78
CA THR A 137 -2.08 22.09 3.15
C THR A 137 -1.04 21.06 3.54
N VAL A 138 -1.08 20.52 4.77
CA VAL A 138 -0.19 19.45 5.22
C VAL A 138 -0.51 18.17 4.46
N VAL A 139 -1.80 17.84 4.31
CA VAL A 139 -2.28 16.65 3.60
C VAL A 139 -1.90 16.73 2.12
N GLU A 140 -2.13 17.88 1.49
CA GLU A 140 -1.83 18.13 0.07
C GLU A 140 -0.33 18.11 -0.25
N SER A 141 0.52 18.49 0.71
CA SER A 141 1.98 18.37 0.57
C SER A 141 2.47 16.94 0.78
N PHE A 142 1.84 16.20 1.70
CA PHE A 142 2.28 14.86 2.08
C PHE A 142 2.09 13.81 0.97
N PHE A 143 0.92 13.78 0.31
CA PHE A 143 0.60 12.69 -0.62
C PHE A 143 1.47 12.63 -1.88
N PRO A 144 1.80 13.76 -2.56
CA PRO A 144 2.72 13.74 -3.69
C PRO A 144 4.10 13.17 -3.33
N ASP A 145 4.66 13.60 -2.20
CA ASP A 145 5.96 13.12 -1.70
C ASP A 145 5.90 11.64 -1.32
N ASN A 146 4.80 11.21 -0.68
CA ASN A 146 4.56 9.82 -0.34
C ASN A 146 4.56 8.93 -1.60
N ILE A 147 3.82 9.32 -2.64
CA ILE A 147 3.75 8.57 -3.90
C ILE A 147 5.12 8.52 -4.58
N ALA A 148 5.83 9.64 -4.71
CA ALA A 148 7.17 9.65 -5.27
C ALA A 148 8.13 8.75 -4.47
N GLY A 149 8.03 8.80 -3.14
CA GLY A 149 8.76 7.95 -2.20
C GLY A 149 8.47 6.46 -2.40
N PHE A 150 7.20 6.08 -2.56
CA PHE A 150 6.77 4.71 -2.85
C PHE A 150 7.51 4.15 -4.07
N TYR A 151 7.47 4.85 -5.22
CA TYR A 151 8.13 4.35 -6.44
C TYR A 151 9.65 4.30 -6.30
N SER A 152 10.25 5.30 -5.64
CA SER A 152 11.70 5.34 -5.40
C SER A 152 12.16 4.17 -4.52
N ASN A 153 11.40 3.86 -3.46
CA ASN A 153 11.72 2.77 -2.55
C ASN A 153 11.44 1.40 -3.18
N LEU A 154 10.32 1.24 -3.89
CA LEU A 154 10.00 -0.01 -4.60
C LEU A 154 11.08 -0.38 -5.62
N LYS A 155 11.56 0.59 -6.40
CA LYS A 155 12.67 0.37 -7.36
C LYS A 155 13.97 -0.07 -6.71
N LYS A 156 14.21 0.32 -5.45
CA LYS A 156 15.36 -0.15 -4.66
C LYS A 156 15.09 -1.55 -4.13
N ALA A 157 13.92 -1.76 -3.55
CA ALA A 157 13.49 -3.04 -2.98
C ALA A 157 13.64 -4.19 -3.97
N VAL A 158 13.15 -4.04 -5.19
CA VAL A 158 13.23 -5.10 -6.22
C VAL A 158 14.66 -5.44 -6.67
N LYS A 159 15.65 -4.60 -6.34
CA LYS A 159 17.07 -4.84 -6.62
C LYS A 159 17.82 -5.44 -5.43
N THR A 160 17.38 -5.13 -4.21
CA THR A 160 18.09 -5.47 -2.97
C THR A 160 17.50 -6.67 -2.27
N LEU A 161 16.18 -6.86 -2.36
CA LEU A 161 15.50 -8.02 -1.82
C LEU A 161 15.77 -9.19 -2.77
N LYS A 162 16.20 -10.32 -2.22
CA LYS A 162 16.37 -11.57 -2.98
C LYS A 162 14.98 -12.13 -3.25
N LEU A 163 14.42 -11.73 -4.39
CA LEU A 163 13.13 -12.17 -4.90
C LEU A 163 13.29 -13.40 -5.79
#